data_AF-A0A1G3B9L0-F1
#
_entry.id   AF-A0A1G3B9L0-F1
#
_cell.length_a   1.000
_cell.length_b   1.000
_cell.length_c   1.000
_cell.angle_alpha   90.00
_cell.angle_beta   90.00
_cell.angle_gamma   90.00
#
_symmetry.space_group_name_H-M   'P 1'
#
loop_
_entity.id
_entity.type
_entity.pdbx_description
1 polymer ?
#
loop_
_entity_poly.entity_id
_entity_poly.type
_entity_poly.pdbx_seq_one_letter_code
_entity_poly.pdbx_strand_id
1 'polypeptide(L)'
;SLIKTICEKLKRLNVKRLYVEPIYLTLKHYSEIIKNVKGIQIIHSKGIIESYRGQKTPEEVNKIKKAIEIAENAFYEVRKKIKIGLSEKDIADALEFETRKRGGTKSSFETICATGARTSLPHACVTDKKIKENDILLIDWGARLQFYNSDLTRVVFIDKILQKYKQIYQIVLDAQSFAIDNIKPGQKAKNIDYAARSYIEKKGYGKYFGHGVGHGIGLEVHEYPSISKRSCDILMEGMIFTIEPGIYIPDFGGVRLEDMVLVTYNGCDILTSVTKNLSELIIS
;
A
#
# COMPACT_ATOMS: atom_id res chain seq x y z
N SER A 1 -0.84 -36.82 -4.98
CA SER A 1 -0.84 -35.34 -5.12
C SER A 1 -1.85 -34.76 -4.14
N LEU A 2 -1.70 -33.49 -3.77
CA LEU A 2 -2.66 -32.77 -2.91
C LEU A 2 -4.11 -32.91 -3.42
N ILE A 3 -4.34 -32.73 -4.72
CA ILE A 3 -5.68 -32.84 -5.32
C ILE A 3 -6.27 -34.25 -5.24
N LYS A 4 -5.46 -35.30 -5.40
CA LYS A 4 -5.94 -36.68 -5.22
C LYS A 4 -6.50 -36.88 -3.81
N THR A 5 -5.77 -36.45 -2.79
CA THR A 5 -6.19 -36.53 -1.39
C THR A 5 -7.44 -35.67 -1.13
N ILE A 6 -7.54 -34.49 -1.73
CA ILE A 6 -8.76 -33.66 -1.67
C ILE A 6 -9.95 -34.42 -2.27
N CYS A 7 -9.80 -35.00 -3.46
CA CYS A 7 -10.88 -35.75 -4.12
C CYS A 7 -11.34 -36.96 -3.28
N GLU A 8 -10.41 -37.69 -2.67
CA GLU A 8 -10.71 -38.80 -1.76
C GLU A 8 -11.51 -38.32 -0.54
N LYS A 9 -11.09 -37.20 0.08
CA LYS A 9 -11.81 -36.60 1.20
C LYS A 9 -13.21 -36.11 0.82
N LEU A 10 -13.36 -35.45 -0.33
CA LEU A 10 -14.65 -34.97 -0.83
C LEU A 10 -15.64 -36.12 -1.02
N LYS A 11 -15.18 -37.25 -1.58
CA LYS A 11 -15.99 -38.48 -1.71
C LYS A 11 -16.36 -39.05 -0.36
N ARG A 12 -15.37 -39.23 0.54
CA ARG A 12 -15.56 -39.80 1.88
C ARG A 12 -16.55 -38.99 2.71
N LEU A 13 -16.51 -37.66 2.59
CA LEU A 13 -17.41 -36.74 3.28
C LEU A 13 -18.74 -36.52 2.53
N ASN A 14 -18.95 -37.17 1.39
CA ASN A 14 -20.14 -37.04 0.54
C ASN A 14 -20.48 -35.57 0.19
N VAL A 15 -19.46 -34.75 -0.06
CA VAL A 15 -19.64 -33.32 -0.38
C VAL A 15 -20.35 -33.17 -1.72
N LYS A 16 -21.50 -32.50 -1.73
CA LYS A 16 -22.28 -32.20 -2.95
C LYS A 16 -22.01 -30.82 -3.50
N ARG A 17 -21.78 -29.84 -2.63
CA ARG A 17 -21.54 -28.44 -2.99
C ARG A 17 -20.20 -28.01 -2.41
N LEU A 18 -19.27 -27.64 -3.27
CA LEU A 18 -17.94 -27.19 -2.88
C LEU A 18 -17.78 -25.71 -3.24
N TYR A 19 -17.76 -24.86 -2.22
CA TYR A 19 -17.42 -23.46 -2.39
C TYR A 19 -15.91 -23.32 -2.56
N VAL A 20 -15.48 -22.56 -3.55
CA VAL A 20 -14.06 -22.34 -3.89
C VAL A 20 -13.80 -20.87 -4.11
N GLU A 21 -12.59 -20.41 -3.75
CA GLU A 21 -12.10 -19.10 -4.14
C GLU A 21 -11.60 -19.19 -5.60
N PRO A 22 -12.34 -18.65 -6.58
CA PRO A 22 -12.04 -18.86 -8.00
C PRO A 22 -10.73 -18.21 -8.45
N ILE A 23 -10.23 -17.23 -7.70
CA ILE A 23 -8.97 -16.52 -7.98
C ILE A 23 -7.76 -17.45 -7.73
N TYR A 24 -7.87 -18.40 -6.80
CA TYR A 24 -6.76 -19.29 -6.42
C TYR A 24 -6.90 -20.72 -6.98
N LEU A 25 -8.11 -21.11 -7.43
CA LEU A 25 -8.32 -22.43 -8.02
C LEU A 25 -7.87 -22.45 -9.48
N THR A 26 -6.72 -23.08 -9.73
CA THR A 26 -6.24 -23.27 -11.11
C THR A 26 -7.20 -24.12 -11.94
N LEU A 27 -7.25 -23.88 -13.25
CA LEU A 27 -8.05 -24.66 -14.19
C LEU A 27 -7.72 -26.17 -14.12
N LYS A 28 -6.44 -26.51 -13.92
CA LYS A 28 -5.98 -27.89 -13.75
C LYS A 28 -6.63 -28.54 -12.53
N HIS A 29 -6.59 -27.87 -11.37
CA HIS A 29 -7.20 -28.39 -10.14
C HIS A 29 -8.72 -28.55 -10.29
N TYR A 30 -9.38 -27.56 -10.89
CA TYR A 30 -10.80 -27.61 -11.21
C TYR A 30 -11.16 -28.84 -12.07
N SER A 31 -10.43 -29.07 -13.17
CA SER A 31 -10.65 -30.22 -14.06
C SER A 31 -10.41 -31.56 -13.36
N GLU A 32 -9.37 -31.64 -12.52
CA GLU A 32 -9.09 -32.85 -11.74
C GLU A 32 -10.21 -33.16 -10.73
N ILE A 33 -10.76 -32.15 -10.05
CA ILE A 33 -11.88 -32.33 -9.10
C ILE A 33 -13.13 -32.85 -9.82
N ILE A 34 -13.54 -32.21 -10.91
CA ILE A 34 -14.74 -32.61 -11.67
C ILE A 34 -14.60 -34.01 -12.26
N LYS A 35 -13.42 -34.35 -12.79
CA LYS A 35 -13.16 -35.69 -13.35
C LYS A 35 -13.31 -36.77 -12.28
N ASN A 36 -12.78 -36.51 -11.08
CA ASN A 36 -12.64 -37.53 -10.05
C ASN A 36 -13.83 -37.60 -9.09
N VAL A 37 -14.56 -36.51 -8.83
CA VAL A 37 -15.69 -36.46 -7.89
C VAL A 37 -16.99 -36.24 -8.65
N LYS A 38 -17.67 -37.34 -8.99
CA LYS A 38 -18.91 -37.30 -9.79
C LYS A 38 -20.05 -36.63 -9.01
N GLY A 39 -20.80 -35.76 -9.70
CA GLY A 39 -21.97 -35.07 -9.15
C GLY A 39 -21.65 -33.93 -8.18
N ILE A 40 -20.39 -33.51 -8.06
CA ILE A 40 -20.03 -32.32 -7.26
C ILE A 40 -20.39 -31.04 -8.01
N GLN A 41 -21.04 -30.11 -7.32
CA GLN A 41 -21.27 -28.75 -7.78
C GLN A 41 -20.20 -27.84 -7.20
N ILE A 42 -19.35 -27.26 -8.05
CA ILE A 42 -18.38 -26.24 -7.65
C ILE A 42 -19.06 -24.87 -7.72
N ILE A 43 -19.00 -24.12 -6.62
CA ILE A 43 -19.63 -22.81 -6.46
C ILE A 43 -18.54 -21.80 -6.20
N HIS A 44 -18.50 -20.73 -6.98
CA HIS A 44 -17.51 -19.67 -6.80
C HIS A 44 -17.95 -18.79 -5.63
N SER A 45 -17.16 -18.75 -4.55
CA SER A 45 -17.32 -17.73 -3.53
C SER A 45 -16.78 -16.40 -4.05
N LYS A 46 -17.35 -15.30 -3.59
CA LYS A 46 -16.87 -13.94 -3.90
C LYS A 46 -16.78 -13.16 -2.60
N GLY A 47 -15.58 -12.75 -2.21
CA GLY A 47 -15.38 -11.79 -1.12
C GLY A 47 -15.65 -12.33 0.29
N ILE A 48 -15.90 -13.64 0.47
CA ILE A 48 -16.21 -14.18 1.79
C ILE A 48 -14.96 -14.04 2.68
N ILE A 49 -13.85 -14.67 2.30
CA ILE A 49 -12.61 -14.66 3.09
C ILE A 49 -12.04 -13.24 3.17
N GLU A 50 -12.11 -12.49 2.09
CA GLU A 50 -11.65 -11.12 2.00
C GLU A 50 -12.41 -10.18 2.95
N SER A 51 -13.72 -10.40 3.15
CA SER A 51 -14.50 -9.59 4.10
C SER A 51 -14.12 -9.83 5.56
N TYR A 52 -13.73 -11.06 5.91
CA TYR A 52 -13.22 -11.39 7.25
C TYR A 52 -11.80 -10.85 7.45
N ARG A 53 -10.88 -11.09 6.50
CA ARG A 53 -9.51 -10.54 6.54
C ARG A 53 -9.47 -9.01 6.52
N GLY A 54 -10.44 -8.40 5.86
CA GLY A 54 -10.58 -6.95 5.76
C GLY A 54 -10.72 -6.28 7.12
N GLN A 55 -11.40 -6.92 8.07
CA GLN A 55 -11.61 -6.44 9.44
C GLN A 55 -10.61 -7.09 10.39
N LYS A 56 -9.59 -6.33 10.78
CA LYS A 56 -8.45 -6.83 11.54
C LYS A 56 -8.86 -6.99 13.00
N THR A 57 -8.55 -8.15 13.57
CA THR A 57 -8.62 -8.37 15.02
C THR A 57 -7.55 -7.55 15.75
N PRO A 58 -7.70 -7.31 17.07
CA PRO A 58 -6.70 -6.58 17.85
C PRO A 58 -5.28 -7.16 17.76
N GLU A 59 -5.16 -8.49 17.64
CA GLU A 59 -3.88 -9.17 17.47
C GLU A 59 -3.23 -8.83 16.12
N GLU A 60 -4.02 -8.83 15.05
CA GLU A 60 -3.56 -8.49 13.70
C GLU A 60 -3.16 -7.02 13.61
N VAL A 61 -3.96 -6.11 14.19
CA VAL A 61 -3.62 -4.69 14.30
C VAL A 61 -2.28 -4.50 15.00
N ASN A 62 -2.02 -5.23 16.10
CA ASN A 62 -0.75 -5.15 16.82
C ASN A 62 0.44 -5.63 15.96
N LYS A 63 0.27 -6.69 15.17
CA LYS A 63 1.32 -7.18 14.25
C LYS A 63 1.61 -6.15 13.15
N ILE A 64 0.56 -5.52 12.60
CA ILE A 64 0.70 -4.46 11.60
C ILE A 64 1.39 -3.22 12.19
N LYS A 65 1.03 -2.79 13.41
CA LYS A 65 1.70 -1.67 14.11
C LYS A 65 3.20 -1.93 14.30
N LYS A 66 3.59 -3.15 14.66
CA LYS A 66 5.00 -3.54 14.76
C LYS A 66 5.70 -3.56 13.40
N ALA A 67 5.02 -3.96 12.33
CA ALA A 67 5.56 -3.88 10.98
C ALA A 67 5.81 -2.42 10.57
N ILE A 68 4.87 -1.52 10.87
CA ILE A 68 5.04 -0.06 10.67
C ILE A 68 6.26 0.44 11.45
N GLU A 69 6.35 0.16 12.75
CA GLU A 69 7.48 0.58 13.59
C GLU A 69 8.84 0.16 12.99
N ILE A 70 8.95 -1.07 12.49
CA ILE A 70 10.17 -1.56 11.82
C ILE A 70 10.47 -0.71 10.57
N ALA A 71 9.46 -0.47 9.73
CA ALA A 71 9.61 0.30 8.50
C ALA A 71 10.03 1.76 8.79
N GLU A 72 9.43 2.40 9.78
CA GLU A 72 9.76 3.78 10.16
C GLU A 72 11.17 3.89 10.73
N ASN A 73 11.54 2.98 11.63
CA ASN A 73 12.89 2.93 12.20
C ASN A 73 13.96 2.60 11.14
N ALA A 74 13.63 1.80 10.12
CA ALA A 74 14.52 1.57 8.98
C ALA A 74 14.70 2.85 8.15
N PHE A 75 13.61 3.54 7.84
CA PHE A 75 13.64 4.80 7.09
C PHE A 75 14.50 5.87 7.78
N TYR A 76 14.28 6.13 9.07
CA TYR A 76 15.05 7.15 9.79
C TYR A 76 16.55 6.86 9.82
N GLU A 77 16.94 5.59 9.77
CA GLU A 77 18.34 5.16 9.82
C GLU A 77 19.00 5.22 8.44
N VAL A 78 18.25 4.93 7.39
CA VAL A 78 18.70 5.16 6.01
C VAL A 78 18.74 6.66 5.69
N ARG A 79 17.76 7.44 6.16
CA ARG A 79 17.68 8.89 5.95
C ARG A 79 18.96 9.61 6.38
N LYS A 80 19.59 9.18 7.48
CA LYS A 80 20.88 9.72 7.97
C LYS A 80 22.04 9.55 7.00
N LYS A 81 21.94 8.60 6.07
CA LYS A 81 23.00 8.24 5.11
C LYS A 81 22.77 8.86 3.73
N ILE A 82 21.55 9.34 3.45
CA ILE A 82 21.19 9.93 2.15
C ILE A 82 22.05 11.18 1.90
N LYS A 83 22.69 11.21 0.74
CA LYS A 83 23.52 12.34 0.28
C LYS A 83 23.68 12.28 -1.24
N ILE A 84 24.10 13.40 -1.83
CA ILE A 84 24.44 13.50 -3.25
C ILE A 84 25.41 12.38 -3.64
N GLY A 85 25.16 11.76 -4.79
CA GLY A 85 25.99 10.70 -5.36
C GLY A 85 25.61 9.27 -4.99
N LEU A 86 24.76 9.06 -3.97
CA LEU A 86 24.13 7.75 -3.74
C LEU A 86 23.13 7.44 -4.85
N SER A 87 23.04 6.18 -5.23
CA SER A 87 22.03 5.71 -6.20
C SER A 87 20.70 5.40 -5.53
N GLU A 88 19.61 5.36 -6.32
CA GLU A 88 18.32 4.82 -5.89
C GLU A 88 18.49 3.40 -5.33
N LYS A 89 19.37 2.59 -5.94
CA LYS A 89 19.69 1.23 -5.52
C LYS A 89 20.35 1.18 -4.13
N ASP A 90 21.33 2.04 -3.87
CA ASP A 90 22.01 2.09 -2.57
C ASP A 90 21.01 2.32 -1.43
N ILE A 91 20.01 3.18 -1.67
CA ILE A 91 18.96 3.49 -0.69
C ILE A 91 18.02 2.30 -0.50
N ALA A 92 17.55 1.68 -1.59
CA ALA A 92 16.65 0.54 -1.53
C ALA A 92 17.30 -0.67 -0.82
N ASP A 93 18.56 -0.98 -1.16
CA ASP A 93 19.32 -2.05 -0.50
C ASP A 93 19.54 -1.76 0.98
N ALA A 94 19.82 -0.50 1.34
CA ALA A 94 19.95 -0.09 2.74
C ALA A 94 18.63 -0.24 3.51
N LEU A 95 17.48 0.08 2.89
CA LEU A 95 16.17 -0.12 3.51
C LEU A 95 15.87 -1.59 3.75
N GLU A 96 16.16 -2.48 2.80
CA GLU A 96 15.99 -3.92 2.98
C GLU A 96 16.89 -4.44 4.12
N PHE A 97 18.15 -4.01 4.16
CA PHE A 97 19.08 -4.38 5.23
C PHE A 97 18.59 -3.89 6.60
N GLU A 98 18.23 -2.61 6.73
CA GLU A 98 17.79 -2.04 8.00
C GLU A 98 16.44 -2.64 8.44
N THR A 99 15.55 -2.98 7.51
CA THR A 99 14.28 -3.69 7.80
C THR A 99 14.56 -5.06 8.41
N ARG A 100 15.44 -5.86 7.79
CA ARG A 100 15.82 -7.18 8.31
C ARG A 100 16.51 -7.09 9.66
N LYS A 101 17.44 -6.15 9.81
CA LYS A 101 18.17 -5.92 11.06
C LYS A 101 17.26 -5.58 12.24
N ARG A 102 16.11 -4.94 11.98
CA ARG A 102 15.09 -4.56 12.99
C ARG A 102 14.06 -5.65 13.26
N GLY A 103 14.23 -6.85 12.70
CA GLY A 103 13.35 -8.00 12.93
C GLY A 103 12.28 -8.20 11.86
N GLY A 104 12.24 -7.35 10.82
CA GLY A 104 11.43 -7.62 9.64
C GLY A 104 11.91 -8.88 8.93
N THR A 105 11.00 -9.69 8.41
CA THR A 105 11.38 -10.87 7.62
C THR A 105 11.98 -10.48 6.26
N LYS A 106 11.46 -9.38 5.69
CA LYS A 106 11.86 -8.73 4.43
C LYS A 106 11.06 -7.43 4.26
N SER A 107 11.32 -6.65 3.23
CA SER A 107 10.37 -5.62 2.78
C SER A 107 9.03 -6.23 2.35
N SER A 108 7.94 -5.48 2.57
CA SER A 108 6.57 -5.88 2.21
C SER A 108 6.43 -6.17 0.70
N PHE A 109 7.09 -5.35 -0.11
CA PHE A 109 7.15 -5.36 -1.56
C PHE A 109 8.53 -4.87 -2.02
N GLU A 110 8.79 -4.86 -3.33
CA GLU A 110 10.01 -4.25 -3.87
C GLU A 110 9.97 -2.74 -3.66
N THR A 111 10.86 -2.22 -2.81
CA THR A 111 10.98 -0.78 -2.52
C THR A 111 11.03 0.03 -3.81
N ILE A 112 10.22 1.09 -3.90
CA ILE A 112 10.35 2.09 -4.94
C ILE A 112 11.23 3.21 -4.41
N CYS A 113 12.29 3.51 -5.14
CA CYS A 113 13.15 4.65 -4.87
C CYS A 113 13.42 5.37 -6.18
N ALA A 114 13.06 6.65 -6.26
CA ALA A 114 13.16 7.44 -7.48
C ALA A 114 13.70 8.84 -7.19
N THR A 115 14.66 9.33 -7.97
CA THR A 115 15.24 10.66 -7.80
C THR A 115 15.05 11.59 -9.00
N GLY A 116 14.85 12.88 -8.72
CA GLY A 116 14.59 13.94 -9.70
C GLY A 116 13.32 13.65 -10.51
N ALA A 117 13.37 13.85 -11.82
CA ALA A 117 12.23 13.61 -12.73
C ALA A 117 11.66 12.19 -12.67
N ARG A 118 12.43 11.17 -12.23
CA ARG A 118 11.93 9.78 -12.10
C ARG A 118 10.82 9.66 -11.04
N THR A 119 10.75 10.61 -10.10
CA THR A 119 9.63 10.67 -9.14
C THR A 119 8.27 10.88 -9.81
N SER A 120 8.21 11.25 -11.10
CA SER A 120 6.97 11.28 -11.87
C SER A 120 6.48 9.90 -12.33
N LEU A 121 7.19 8.82 -12.00
CA LEU A 121 6.80 7.44 -12.32
C LEU A 121 6.17 6.81 -11.06
N PRO A 122 4.84 6.59 -11.02
CA PRO A 122 4.17 6.10 -9.81
C PRO A 122 4.72 4.76 -9.29
N HIS A 123 5.10 3.88 -10.22
CA HIS A 123 5.68 2.56 -9.98
C HIS A 123 7.12 2.47 -10.51
N ALA A 124 7.95 3.46 -10.18
CA ALA A 124 9.34 3.47 -10.62
C ALA A 124 10.09 2.22 -10.12
N CYS A 125 10.66 1.44 -11.02
CA CYS A 125 11.67 0.46 -10.62
C CYS A 125 12.96 1.18 -10.20
N VAL A 126 13.63 0.66 -9.19
CA VAL A 126 14.93 1.16 -8.69
C VAL A 126 16.00 1.05 -9.79
N THR A 127 16.87 2.06 -9.88
CA THR A 127 17.98 2.09 -10.86
C THR A 127 19.29 2.53 -10.20
N ASP A 128 20.38 2.54 -10.97
CA ASP A 128 21.67 3.10 -10.53
C ASP A 128 21.73 4.64 -10.66
N LYS A 129 20.58 5.30 -10.95
CA LYS A 129 20.55 6.78 -11.04
C LYS A 129 20.98 7.37 -9.70
N LYS A 130 21.97 8.25 -9.77
CA LYS A 130 22.51 8.97 -8.61
C LYS A 130 21.70 10.24 -8.31
N ILE A 131 21.53 10.48 -7.01
CA ILE A 131 20.99 11.71 -6.44
C ILE A 131 21.90 12.89 -6.80
N LYS A 132 21.29 14.00 -7.24
CA LYS A 132 21.98 15.27 -7.53
C LYS A 132 21.54 16.38 -6.58
N GLU A 133 22.27 17.48 -6.61
CA GLU A 133 21.90 18.72 -5.93
C GLU A 133 20.50 19.17 -6.34
N ASN A 134 19.68 19.62 -5.38
CA ASN A 134 18.31 20.09 -5.61
C ASN A 134 17.32 19.03 -6.16
N ASP A 135 17.67 17.74 -6.13
CA ASP A 135 16.75 16.67 -6.46
C ASP A 135 15.68 16.47 -5.36
N ILE A 136 14.52 16.00 -5.80
CA ILE A 136 13.56 15.30 -4.94
C ILE A 136 13.88 13.80 -4.95
N LEU A 137 13.63 13.11 -3.85
CA LEU A 137 13.69 11.67 -3.74
C LEU A 137 12.35 11.16 -3.21
N LEU A 138 11.68 10.29 -3.97
CA LEU A 138 10.48 9.57 -3.53
C LEU A 138 10.90 8.17 -3.09
N ILE A 139 10.48 7.79 -1.89
CA ILE A 139 10.73 6.48 -1.31
C ILE A 139 9.39 5.90 -0.89
N ASP A 140 9.07 4.72 -1.41
CA ASP A 140 7.92 3.91 -1.07
C ASP A 140 8.41 2.55 -0.56
N TRP A 141 8.09 2.24 0.69
CA TRP A 141 8.65 1.10 1.39
C TRP A 141 7.70 0.56 2.45
N GLY A 142 7.92 -0.69 2.82
CA GLY A 142 7.21 -1.33 3.92
C GLY A 142 7.99 -2.49 4.47
N ALA A 143 7.63 -2.94 5.67
CA ALA A 143 8.23 -4.11 6.32
C ALA A 143 7.20 -5.22 6.47
N ARG A 144 7.65 -6.46 6.31
CA ARG A 144 6.87 -7.66 6.61
C ARG A 144 7.29 -8.26 7.94
N LEU A 145 6.35 -8.43 8.86
CA LEU A 145 6.56 -9.10 10.15
C LEU A 145 5.43 -10.09 10.41
N GLN A 146 5.77 -11.35 10.71
CA GLN A 146 4.79 -12.39 11.05
C GLN A 146 3.62 -12.47 10.05
N PHE A 147 3.95 -12.43 8.76
CA PHE A 147 3.03 -12.40 7.61
C PHE A 147 2.25 -11.10 7.36
N TYR A 148 2.28 -10.13 8.28
CA TYR A 148 1.63 -8.82 8.10
C TYR A 148 2.58 -7.81 7.47
N ASN A 149 2.03 -6.90 6.67
CA ASN A 149 2.78 -5.90 5.92
C ASN A 149 2.46 -4.49 6.42
N SER A 150 3.45 -3.60 6.34
CA SER A 150 3.24 -2.15 6.31
C SER A 150 3.46 -1.59 4.91
N ASP A 151 3.02 -0.35 4.69
CA ASP A 151 3.18 0.39 3.44
C ASP A 151 3.22 1.89 3.72
N LEU A 152 4.28 2.56 3.26
CA LEU A 152 4.55 3.97 3.52
C LEU A 152 5.29 4.58 2.34
N THR A 153 4.85 5.77 1.96
CA THR A 153 5.53 6.63 0.99
C THR A 153 5.84 7.99 1.59
N ARG A 154 7.09 8.44 1.41
CA ARG A 154 7.53 9.81 1.71
C ARG A 154 8.40 10.35 0.59
N VAL A 155 8.49 11.68 0.55
CA VAL A 155 9.49 12.39 -0.26
C VAL A 155 10.50 13.09 0.65
N VAL A 156 11.75 13.16 0.23
CA VAL A 156 12.78 14.02 0.81
C VAL A 156 13.37 14.91 -0.27
N PHE A 157 13.90 16.07 0.13
CA PHE A 157 14.45 17.07 -0.76
C PHE A 157 15.93 17.29 -0.45
N ILE A 158 16.76 17.32 -1.48
CA ILE A 158 18.20 17.54 -1.35
C ILE A 158 18.48 19.04 -1.48
N ASP A 159 19.14 19.62 -0.49
CA ASP A 159 19.48 21.04 -0.40
C ASP A 159 18.26 21.99 -0.42
N LYS A 160 17.80 22.40 -1.61
CA LYS A 160 16.73 23.39 -1.78
C LYS A 160 15.49 22.79 -2.40
N ILE A 161 14.33 23.20 -1.87
CA ILE A 161 13.04 22.85 -2.43
C ILE A 161 12.61 23.90 -3.46
N LEU A 162 12.44 23.49 -4.73
CA LEU A 162 11.86 24.35 -5.76
C LEU A 162 10.43 24.75 -5.40
N GLN A 163 10.03 25.97 -5.76
CA GLN A 163 8.70 26.51 -5.41
C GLN A 163 7.56 25.62 -5.93
N LYS A 164 7.71 25.05 -7.13
CA LYS A 164 6.73 24.12 -7.71
C LYS A 164 6.59 22.84 -6.89
N TYR A 165 7.67 22.33 -6.30
CA TYR A 165 7.60 21.18 -5.38
C TYR A 165 6.85 21.52 -4.11
N LYS A 166 7.09 22.70 -3.51
CA LYS A 166 6.33 23.16 -2.33
C LYS A 166 4.83 23.22 -2.61
N GLN A 167 4.46 23.74 -3.79
CA GLN A 167 3.07 23.85 -4.21
C GLN A 167 2.42 22.47 -4.36
N ILE A 168 3.02 21.54 -5.11
CA ILE A 168 2.41 20.21 -5.32
C ILE A 168 2.42 19.39 -4.03
N TYR A 169 3.45 19.54 -3.19
CA TYR A 169 3.53 18.89 -1.88
C TYR A 169 2.35 19.30 -1.00
N GLN A 170 2.07 20.61 -0.90
CA GLN A 170 0.94 21.10 -0.11
C GLN A 170 -0.40 20.57 -0.66
N ILE A 171 -0.56 20.53 -1.98
CA ILE A 171 -1.80 20.00 -2.59
C ILE A 171 -1.99 18.52 -2.25
N VAL A 172 -0.92 17.71 -2.32
CA VAL A 172 -0.97 16.28 -1.96
C VAL A 172 -1.26 16.10 -0.47
N LEU A 173 -0.61 16.89 0.40
CA LEU A 173 -0.85 16.85 1.85
C LEU A 173 -2.31 17.20 2.20
N ASP A 174 -2.83 18.29 1.65
CA ASP A 174 -4.23 18.70 1.85
C ASP A 174 -5.20 17.62 1.32
N ALA A 175 -4.93 17.05 0.14
CA ALA A 175 -5.75 15.99 -0.44
C ALA A 175 -5.78 14.75 0.45
N GLN A 176 -4.64 14.38 1.05
CA GLN A 176 -4.53 13.28 1.99
C GLN A 176 -5.37 13.55 3.23
N SER A 177 -5.29 14.75 3.80
CA SER A 177 -6.11 15.17 4.94
C SER A 177 -7.60 15.10 4.62
N PHE A 178 -8.05 15.60 3.46
CA PHE A 178 -9.47 15.51 3.08
C PHE A 178 -9.95 14.05 2.93
N ALA A 179 -9.12 13.15 2.43
CA ALA A 179 -9.44 11.73 2.41
C ALA A 179 -9.58 11.17 3.83
N ILE A 180 -8.60 11.42 4.70
CA ILE A 180 -8.59 10.94 6.10
C ILE A 180 -9.81 11.46 6.87
N ASP A 181 -10.16 12.74 6.75
CA ASP A 181 -11.30 13.35 7.43
C ASP A 181 -12.66 12.75 7.02
N ASN A 182 -12.72 12.08 5.87
CA ASN A 182 -13.93 11.42 5.39
C ASN A 182 -14.06 9.96 5.84
N ILE A 183 -13.07 9.42 6.55
CA ILE A 183 -13.06 8.02 6.98
C ILE A 183 -13.95 7.85 8.20
N LYS A 184 -14.95 6.98 8.09
CA LYS A 184 -15.75 6.46 9.20
C LYS A 184 -16.48 5.17 8.77
N PRO A 185 -16.90 4.32 9.73
CA PRO A 185 -17.73 3.16 9.42
C PRO A 185 -18.99 3.53 8.63
N GLY A 186 -19.40 2.66 7.71
CA GLY A 186 -20.56 2.84 6.82
C GLY A 186 -20.31 3.74 5.60
N GLN A 187 -19.18 4.44 5.53
CA GLN A 187 -18.84 5.28 4.39
C GLN A 187 -18.50 4.43 3.16
N LYS A 188 -18.93 4.86 1.97
CA LYS A 188 -18.49 4.25 0.71
C LYS A 188 -17.03 4.58 0.45
N ALA A 189 -16.19 3.59 0.18
CA ALA A 189 -14.76 3.78 -0.06
C ALA A 189 -14.47 4.76 -1.21
N LYS A 190 -15.32 4.79 -2.25
CA LYS A 190 -15.21 5.77 -3.35
C LYS A 190 -15.34 7.23 -2.92
N ASN A 191 -16.00 7.52 -1.79
CA ASN A 191 -16.14 8.88 -1.29
C ASN A 191 -14.82 9.39 -0.69
N ILE A 192 -13.99 8.48 -0.16
CA ILE A 192 -12.64 8.80 0.32
C ILE A 192 -11.74 9.17 -0.86
N ASP A 193 -11.79 8.38 -1.94
CA ASP A 193 -11.10 8.71 -3.18
C ASP A 193 -11.55 10.07 -3.75
N TYR A 194 -12.87 10.28 -3.79
CA TYR A 194 -13.45 11.53 -4.29
C TYR A 194 -12.98 12.75 -3.49
N ALA A 195 -12.87 12.66 -2.16
CA ALA A 195 -12.44 13.78 -1.33
C ALA A 195 -11.03 14.29 -1.69
N ALA A 196 -10.06 13.38 -1.85
CA ALA A 196 -8.72 13.76 -2.30
C ALA A 196 -8.70 14.16 -3.79
N ARG A 197 -9.32 13.33 -4.65
CA ARG A 197 -9.28 13.51 -6.11
C ARG A 197 -9.89 14.83 -6.55
N SER A 198 -11.08 15.17 -6.04
CA SER A 198 -11.78 16.41 -6.39
C SER A 198 -10.98 17.66 -5.97
N TYR A 199 -10.25 17.59 -4.85
CA TYR A 199 -9.36 18.67 -4.44
C TYR A 199 -8.16 18.84 -5.40
N ILE A 200 -7.49 17.73 -5.76
CA ILE A 200 -6.38 17.74 -6.74
C ILE A 200 -6.85 18.28 -8.10
N GLU A 201 -8.04 17.86 -8.55
CA GLU A 201 -8.69 18.36 -9.76
C GLU A 201 -8.98 19.86 -9.70
N LYS A 202 -9.57 20.34 -8.60
CA LYS A 202 -9.85 21.77 -8.37
C LYS A 202 -8.58 22.62 -8.37
N LYS A 203 -7.44 22.08 -7.97
CA LYS A 203 -6.13 22.75 -8.03
C LYS A 203 -5.46 22.69 -9.40
N GLY A 204 -6.10 22.07 -10.39
CA GLY A 204 -5.61 21.99 -11.76
C GLY A 204 -4.67 20.81 -12.04
N TYR A 205 -4.53 19.87 -11.12
CA TYR A 205 -3.60 18.73 -11.23
C TYR A 205 -4.30 17.39 -11.49
N GLY A 206 -5.60 17.37 -11.77
CA GLY A 206 -6.38 16.14 -11.96
C GLY A 206 -5.79 15.16 -12.98
N LYS A 207 -5.27 15.67 -14.11
CA LYS A 207 -4.63 14.83 -15.15
C LYS A 207 -3.33 14.15 -14.70
N TYR A 208 -2.76 14.57 -13.57
CA TYR A 208 -1.53 14.04 -13.00
C TYR A 208 -1.78 13.08 -11.83
N PHE A 209 -3.03 12.70 -11.56
CA PHE A 209 -3.40 11.72 -10.53
C PHE A 209 -4.15 10.52 -11.14
N GLY A 210 -3.40 9.44 -11.41
CA GLY A 210 -3.87 8.31 -12.23
C GLY A 210 -4.39 7.07 -11.47
N HIS A 211 -4.02 6.89 -10.21
CA HIS A 211 -4.35 5.69 -9.42
C HIS A 211 -5.46 5.95 -8.38
N GLY A 212 -5.88 4.91 -7.65
CA GLY A 212 -6.77 5.05 -6.49
C GLY A 212 -6.06 5.75 -5.33
N VAL A 213 -6.82 6.23 -4.34
CA VAL A 213 -6.26 6.89 -3.15
C VAL A 213 -5.71 5.87 -2.14
N GLY A 214 -5.99 4.57 -2.29
CA GLY A 214 -5.30 3.54 -1.53
C GLY A 214 -5.97 2.17 -1.58
N HIS A 215 -5.51 1.27 -0.71
CA HIS A 215 -5.92 -0.13 -0.68
C HIS A 215 -5.80 -0.74 0.70
N GLY A 216 -6.56 -1.79 0.95
CA GLY A 216 -6.45 -2.62 2.13
C GLY A 216 -5.07 -3.26 2.21
N ILE A 217 -4.61 -3.48 3.44
CA ILE A 217 -3.34 -4.10 3.73
C ILE A 217 -3.44 -4.98 4.98
N GLY A 218 -2.75 -6.11 4.94
CA GLY A 218 -2.77 -7.12 5.99
C GLY A 218 -1.78 -8.22 5.68
N LEU A 219 -2.28 -9.42 5.39
CA LEU A 219 -1.44 -10.56 4.98
C LEU A 219 -0.80 -10.34 3.60
N GLU A 220 -1.51 -9.61 2.75
CA GLU A 220 -1.08 -9.14 1.44
C GLU A 220 -0.92 -7.61 1.47
N VAL A 221 -0.07 -7.07 0.61
CA VAL A 221 0.15 -5.62 0.48
C VAL A 221 -1.10 -4.96 -0.09
N HIS A 222 -1.65 -5.57 -1.14
CA HIS A 222 -2.93 -5.19 -1.73
C HIS A 222 -4.00 -6.21 -1.36
N GLU A 223 -4.94 -5.84 -0.50
CA GLU A 223 -6.13 -6.61 -0.14
C GLU A 223 -7.37 -5.72 -0.02
N TYR A 224 -8.50 -6.30 0.37
CA TYR A 224 -9.76 -5.59 0.61
C TYR A 224 -9.65 -4.67 1.84
N PRO A 225 -10.19 -3.43 1.83
CA PRO A 225 -11.01 -2.80 0.78
C PRO A 225 -10.20 -2.06 -0.30
N SER A 226 -10.81 -1.76 -1.45
CA SER A 226 -10.23 -0.86 -2.46
C SER A 226 -10.69 0.58 -2.22
N ILE A 227 -9.77 1.54 -2.12
CA ILE A 227 -10.06 2.98 -1.99
C ILE A 227 -9.84 3.65 -3.34
N SER A 228 -10.84 3.55 -4.22
CA SER A 228 -10.76 4.09 -5.59
C SER A 228 -12.10 4.64 -6.08
N LYS A 229 -12.07 5.47 -7.12
CA LYS A 229 -13.27 6.01 -7.78
C LYS A 229 -14.28 4.96 -8.26
N ARG A 230 -13.82 3.71 -8.46
CA ARG A 230 -14.65 2.58 -8.93
C ARG A 230 -15.13 1.68 -7.79
N SER A 231 -14.69 1.93 -6.56
CA SER A 231 -14.99 1.06 -5.43
C SER A 231 -16.48 1.05 -5.10
N CYS A 232 -17.00 -0.14 -4.81
CA CYS A 232 -18.32 -0.35 -4.24
C CYS A 232 -18.24 -0.74 -2.76
N ASP A 233 -17.05 -0.74 -2.18
CA ASP A 233 -16.80 -1.23 -0.83
C ASP A 233 -17.35 -0.25 0.21
N ILE A 234 -17.76 -0.80 1.35
CA ILE A 234 -18.22 -0.05 2.51
C ILE A 234 -17.19 -0.23 3.61
N LEU A 235 -16.76 0.88 4.20
CA LEU A 235 -15.83 0.85 5.32
C LEU A 235 -16.50 0.28 6.56
N MET A 236 -15.80 -0.61 7.24
CA MET A 236 -16.20 -1.18 8.52
C MET A 236 -15.10 -0.90 9.54
N GLU A 237 -15.50 -0.83 10.82
CA GLU A 237 -14.54 -0.76 11.92
C GLU A 237 -13.55 -1.94 11.87
N GLY A 238 -12.30 -1.69 12.26
CA GLY A 238 -11.23 -2.68 12.19
C GLY A 238 -10.56 -2.80 10.82
N MET A 239 -11.04 -2.11 9.78
CA MET A 239 -10.34 -2.10 8.49
C MET A 239 -9.04 -1.30 8.58
N ILE A 240 -7.97 -1.84 7.99
CA ILE A 240 -6.71 -1.14 7.76
C ILE A 240 -6.46 -1.03 6.25
N PHE A 241 -6.14 0.18 5.80
CA PHE A 241 -5.80 0.52 4.41
C PHE A 241 -4.87 1.73 4.33
N THR A 242 -4.28 1.95 3.15
CA THR A 242 -3.43 3.11 2.83
C THR A 242 -4.26 4.31 2.39
N ILE A 243 -3.74 5.53 2.62
CA ILE A 243 -4.20 6.79 2.01
C ILE A 243 -2.99 7.49 1.39
N GLU A 244 -2.87 7.38 0.08
CA GLU A 244 -1.67 7.64 -0.72
C GLU A 244 -1.92 8.53 -1.97
N PRO A 245 -2.57 9.70 -1.87
CA PRO A 245 -2.71 10.58 -3.03
C PRO A 245 -1.34 11.00 -3.58
N GLY A 246 -1.28 11.23 -4.90
CA GLY A 246 -0.05 11.65 -5.54
C GLY A 246 -0.28 12.52 -6.78
N ILE A 247 0.71 13.35 -7.10
CA ILE A 247 0.76 14.17 -8.31
C ILE A 247 2.05 13.85 -9.04
N TYR A 248 1.96 13.42 -10.30
CA TYR A 248 3.09 13.01 -11.13
C TYR A 248 3.13 13.81 -12.42
N ILE A 249 4.10 14.73 -12.54
CA ILE A 249 4.23 15.60 -13.70
C ILE A 249 5.40 15.06 -14.55
N PRO A 250 5.12 14.53 -15.76
CA PRO A 250 6.14 13.99 -16.64
C PRO A 250 7.31 14.95 -16.82
N ASP A 251 8.52 14.40 -16.86
CA ASP A 251 9.80 15.11 -17.04
C ASP A 251 10.17 16.15 -15.97
N PHE A 252 9.26 16.44 -15.03
CA PHE A 252 9.50 17.33 -13.90
C PHE A 252 9.79 16.54 -12.62
N GLY A 253 8.84 15.70 -12.20
CA GLY A 253 8.88 14.95 -10.95
C GLY A 253 7.48 14.72 -10.37
N GLY A 254 7.42 14.07 -9.22
CA GLY A 254 6.17 13.72 -8.54
C GLY A 254 6.29 13.66 -7.03
N VAL A 255 5.15 13.83 -6.37
CA VAL A 255 5.01 13.73 -4.92
C VAL A 255 3.89 12.76 -4.60
N ARG A 256 4.15 11.80 -3.72
CA ARG A 256 3.17 10.92 -3.08
C ARG A 256 3.44 10.95 -1.58
N LEU A 257 2.38 11.01 -0.79
CA LEU A 257 2.42 10.90 0.67
C LEU A 257 1.42 9.83 1.06
N GLU A 258 1.86 8.89 1.88
CA GLU A 258 1.05 7.74 2.23
C GLU A 258 1.11 7.44 3.71
N ASP A 259 -0.07 7.21 4.28
CA ASP A 259 -0.21 6.74 5.64
C ASP A 259 -1.13 5.53 5.69
N MET A 260 -0.88 4.65 6.65
CA MET A 260 -1.80 3.57 6.98
C MET A 260 -2.78 4.07 8.05
N VAL A 261 -4.06 3.75 7.88
CA VAL A 261 -5.12 4.13 8.81
C VAL A 261 -5.92 2.92 9.26
N LEU A 262 -6.38 2.94 10.52
CA LEU A 262 -7.30 1.97 11.11
C LEU A 262 -8.67 2.63 11.29
N VAL A 263 -9.71 2.07 10.69
CA VAL A 263 -11.09 2.56 10.92
C VAL A 263 -11.51 2.23 12.35
N THR A 264 -11.94 3.25 13.09
CA THR A 264 -12.47 3.16 14.46
C THR A 264 -13.99 3.38 14.47
N TYR A 265 -14.63 3.25 15.63
CA TYR A 265 -16.09 3.37 15.75
C TYR A 265 -16.71 4.67 15.20
N ASN A 266 -15.97 5.79 15.16
CA ASN A 266 -16.46 7.09 14.69
C ASN A 266 -15.53 7.79 13.69
N GLY A 267 -14.45 7.15 13.26
CA GLY A 267 -13.43 7.80 12.44
C GLY A 267 -12.32 6.84 12.01
N CYS A 268 -11.08 7.29 12.14
CA CYS A 268 -9.90 6.45 12.01
C CYS A 268 -8.73 6.93 12.88
N ASP A 269 -7.83 6.00 13.19
CA ASP A 269 -6.51 6.30 13.73
C ASP A 269 -5.48 6.25 12.59
N ILE A 270 -4.60 7.24 12.52
CA ILE A 270 -3.41 7.19 11.68
C ILE A 270 -2.37 6.33 12.40
N LEU A 271 -1.87 5.28 11.75
CA LEU A 271 -0.96 4.31 12.35
C LEU A 271 0.52 4.64 12.12
N THR A 272 0.81 5.44 11.09
CA THR A 272 2.14 5.88 10.69
C THR A 272 2.45 7.26 11.26
N SER A 273 3.70 7.46 11.66
CA SER A 273 4.23 8.62 12.38
C SER A 273 5.36 9.35 11.65
N VAL A 274 5.85 8.84 10.50
CA VAL A 274 6.90 9.55 9.73
C VAL A 274 6.45 10.96 9.38
N THR A 275 7.28 11.95 9.70
CA THR A 275 6.95 13.37 9.52
C THR A 275 6.48 13.70 8.10
N LYS A 276 5.49 14.59 8.02
CA LYS A 276 5.05 15.26 6.79
C LYS A 276 5.34 16.76 6.85
N ASN A 277 6.12 17.20 7.85
CA ASN A 277 6.55 18.58 7.96
C ASN A 277 7.65 18.86 6.92
N LEU A 278 7.39 19.79 6.01
CA LEU A 278 8.26 20.06 4.88
C LEU A 278 9.69 20.44 5.27
N SER A 279 9.90 21.18 6.38
CA SER A 279 11.25 21.55 6.82
C SER A 279 12.07 20.36 7.32
N GLU A 280 11.39 19.34 7.87
CA GLU A 280 12.02 18.10 8.33
C GLU A 280 12.28 17.11 7.20
N LEU A 281 11.83 17.40 5.98
CA LEU A 281 12.06 16.57 4.79
C LEU A 281 13.26 17.06 3.95
N ILE A 282 13.93 18.12 4.38
CA ILE A 282 15.17 18.60 3.75
C ILE A 282 16.36 17.81 4.27
N ILE A 283 17.23 17.39 3.35
CA ILE A 283 18.53 16.78 3.61
C ILE A 283 19.59 17.71 3.01
N SER A 284 20.46 18.20 3.89
CA SER A 284 21.59 19.07 3.57
C SER A 284 22.91 18.33 3.64
#